data_AF-A0A2P5N4U3-F1
#
_entry.id   AF-A0A2P5N4U3-F1
#
_cell.length_a   1.000
_cell.length_b   1.000
_cell.length_c   1.000
_cell.angle_alpha   90.00
_cell.angle_beta   90.00
_cell.angle_gamma   90.00
#
_symmetry.space_group_name_H-M   'P 1'
#
loop_
_entity.id
_entity.type
_entity.pdbx_description
1 polymer ?
#
loop_
_entity_poly.entity_id
_entity_poly.type
_entity_poly.pdbx_seq_one_letter_code
_entity_poly.pdbx_strand_id
1 'polypeptide(L)'
;MTSLVIYPDNQPSQGVRYIGFETIKNRLQHIGVALERWTAEMPLTADAGQDAVLAAYSDSVEKLKQRYGFQSVDVAALTPDHPDKAALRQKFLAEHIHEDFEVRFFVAGNGLFYLHADSQVFALLCEQGDLISVPAKVRHWFDMGENPDFKCIRLFTAPDGWVAEFTGSTIANTFPRYEDFMAELA
;
A
#
# COMPACT_ATOMS: atom_id res chain seq x y z
N MET A 1 -5.81 10.12 -8.01
CA MET A 1 -4.49 10.13 -8.65
C MET A 1 -3.45 9.82 -7.60
N THR A 2 -2.50 8.93 -7.90
CA THR A 2 -1.34 8.62 -7.06
C THR A 2 -0.66 9.90 -6.63
N SER A 3 -0.44 10.06 -5.33
CA SER A 3 0.14 11.26 -4.73
C SER A 3 1.10 10.86 -3.64
N LEU A 4 2.22 11.57 -3.54
CA LEU A 4 3.21 11.38 -2.49
C LEU A 4 3.39 12.69 -1.74
N VAL A 5 3.36 12.65 -0.42
CA VAL A 5 3.82 13.76 0.43
C VAL A 5 4.94 13.25 1.31
N ILE A 6 6.06 13.98 1.33
CA ILE A 6 7.21 13.63 2.18
C ILE A 6 7.31 14.66 3.29
N TYR A 7 7.33 14.18 4.52
CA TYR A 7 7.45 14.98 5.74
C TYR A 7 8.77 14.65 6.44
N PRO A 8 9.40 15.61 7.14
CA PRO A 8 10.33 15.27 8.22
C PRO A 8 9.60 14.45 9.29
N ASP A 9 10.23 13.43 9.85
CA ASP A 9 9.63 12.53 10.87
C ASP A 9 9.18 13.26 12.15
N ASN A 10 9.74 14.44 12.40
CA ASN A 10 9.47 15.31 13.55
C ASN A 10 8.59 16.53 13.24
N GLN A 11 8.17 16.72 11.98
CA GLN A 11 7.37 17.89 11.55
C GLN A 11 6.22 17.45 10.63
N PRO A 12 5.16 16.82 11.19
CA PRO A 12 4.06 16.24 10.41
C PRO A 12 3.21 17.28 9.65
N SER A 13 3.39 18.58 9.91
CA SER A 13 2.73 19.67 9.16
C SER A 13 3.58 20.28 8.05
N GLN A 14 4.84 19.87 7.88
CA GLN A 14 5.79 20.43 6.91
C GLN A 14 6.03 19.47 5.74
N GLY A 15 4.93 18.99 5.14
CA GLY A 15 4.97 18.06 4.02
C GLY A 15 5.25 18.74 2.68
N VAL A 16 6.07 18.12 1.84
CA VAL A 16 6.26 18.52 0.44
C VAL A 16 5.57 17.51 -0.47
N ARG A 17 4.62 18.00 -1.27
CA ARG A 17 3.85 17.16 -2.19
C ARG A 17 4.56 16.96 -3.53
N TYR A 18 4.51 15.73 -4.02
CA TYR A 18 5.01 15.31 -5.32
C TYR A 18 3.89 14.68 -6.13
N ILE A 19 3.88 15.01 -7.42
CA ILE A 19 2.84 14.61 -8.37
C ILE A 19 3.52 14.05 -9.62
N GLY A 20 2.85 13.09 -10.28
CA GLY A 20 3.32 12.45 -11.49
C GLY A 20 4.04 11.14 -11.19
N PHE A 21 3.62 10.08 -11.87
CA PHE A 21 4.02 8.71 -11.53
C PHE A 21 5.55 8.51 -11.53
N GLU A 22 6.25 8.95 -12.58
CA GLU A 22 7.71 8.83 -12.65
C GLU A 22 8.44 9.64 -11.58
N THR A 23 7.95 10.84 -11.26
CA THR A 23 8.50 11.66 -10.16
C THR A 23 8.38 10.93 -8.82
N ILE A 24 7.19 10.39 -8.53
CA ILE A 24 6.89 9.66 -7.30
C ILE A 24 7.75 8.39 -7.22
N LYS A 25 7.76 7.59 -8.29
CA LYS A 25 8.55 6.37 -8.40
C LYS A 25 10.02 6.62 -8.13
N ASN A 26 10.61 7.65 -8.77
CA ASN A 26 12.01 7.99 -8.56
C ASN A 26 12.30 8.38 -7.10
N ARG A 27 11.38 9.09 -6.42
CA ARG A 27 11.54 9.42 -4.99
C ARG A 27 11.52 8.18 -4.12
N LEU A 28 10.56 7.27 -4.34
CA LEU A 28 10.42 6.03 -3.58
C LEU A 28 11.62 5.10 -3.77
N GLN A 29 12.25 5.09 -4.95
CA GLN A 29 13.46 4.30 -5.19
C GLN A 29 14.63 4.67 -4.28
N HIS A 30 14.69 5.91 -3.77
CA HIS A 30 15.77 6.32 -2.85
C HIS A 30 15.72 5.55 -1.54
N ILE A 31 14.52 5.13 -1.11
CA ILE A 31 14.29 4.30 0.08
C ILE A 31 14.05 2.82 -0.27
N GLY A 32 14.38 2.42 -1.51
CA GLY A 32 14.23 1.05 -2.00
C GLY A 32 12.80 0.60 -2.31
N VAL A 33 11.80 1.48 -2.16
CA VAL A 33 10.40 1.15 -2.44
C VAL A 33 10.14 1.19 -3.94
N ALA A 34 9.63 0.08 -4.49
CA ALA A 34 9.27 0.02 -5.90
C ALA A 34 7.81 0.44 -6.09
N LEU A 35 7.57 1.21 -7.15
CA LEU A 35 6.25 1.58 -7.63
C LEU A 35 6.13 1.20 -9.10
N GLU A 36 5.13 0.38 -9.43
CA GLU A 36 4.79 -0.01 -10.80
C GLU A 36 3.31 0.28 -11.10
N ARG A 37 2.97 0.31 -12.40
CA ARG A 37 1.60 0.49 -12.85
C ARG A 37 1.21 -0.63 -13.80
N TRP A 38 0.13 -1.32 -13.49
CA TRP A 38 -0.40 -2.40 -14.33
C TRP A 38 -1.79 -2.06 -14.84
N THR A 39 -2.12 -2.64 -15.99
CA THR A 39 -3.44 -2.57 -16.60
C THR A 39 -3.98 -3.98 -16.72
N ALA A 40 -5.27 -4.15 -16.47
CA ALA A 40 -5.92 -5.44 -16.67
C ALA A 40 -5.90 -5.82 -18.15
N GLU A 41 -5.61 -7.08 -18.45
CA GLU A 41 -5.63 -7.61 -19.81
C GLU A 41 -7.06 -7.82 -20.33
N MET A 42 -8.02 -7.92 -19.41
CA MET A 42 -9.44 -8.05 -19.70
C MET A 42 -10.29 -7.22 -18.73
N PRO A 43 -11.52 -6.85 -19.12
CA PRO A 43 -12.44 -6.12 -18.25
C PRO A 43 -12.73 -6.89 -16.96
N LEU A 44 -12.72 -6.19 -15.83
CA LEU A 44 -13.14 -6.70 -14.53
C LEU A 44 -14.43 -6.02 -14.11
N THR A 45 -15.38 -6.81 -13.60
CA THR A 45 -16.56 -6.28 -12.92
C THR A 45 -16.20 -5.86 -11.49
N ALA A 46 -16.99 -4.98 -10.89
CA ALA A 46 -16.78 -4.54 -9.51
C ALA A 46 -16.83 -5.71 -8.51
N ASP A 47 -17.71 -6.68 -8.75
CA ASP A 47 -17.92 -7.89 -7.96
C ASP A 47 -16.96 -9.04 -8.30
N ALA A 48 -15.99 -8.82 -9.20
CA ALA A 48 -15.03 -9.85 -9.60
C ALA A 48 -14.30 -10.46 -8.39
N GLY A 49 -14.46 -11.77 -8.21
CA GLY A 49 -13.77 -12.53 -7.17
C GLY A 49 -12.31 -12.79 -7.50
N GLN A 50 -11.63 -13.53 -6.62
CA GLN A 50 -10.19 -13.82 -6.73
C GLN A 50 -9.79 -14.39 -8.09
N ASP A 51 -10.47 -15.45 -8.55
CA ASP A 51 -10.07 -16.15 -9.79
C ASP A 51 -10.16 -15.24 -11.02
N ALA A 52 -11.22 -14.43 -11.11
CA ALA A 52 -11.39 -13.48 -12.21
C ALA A 52 -10.32 -12.38 -12.18
N VAL A 53 -10.00 -11.85 -11.00
CA VAL A 53 -8.94 -10.86 -10.82
C VAL A 53 -7.58 -11.44 -11.20
N LEU A 54 -7.24 -12.63 -10.71
CA LEU A 54 -5.95 -13.25 -11.01
C LEU A 54 -5.82 -13.62 -12.50
N ALA A 55 -6.91 -14.01 -13.16
CA ALA A 55 -6.94 -14.23 -14.60
C ALA A 55 -6.71 -12.93 -15.39
N ALA A 56 -7.25 -11.79 -14.92
CA ALA A 56 -7.10 -10.51 -15.61
C ALA A 56 -5.70 -9.88 -15.49
N TYR A 57 -4.88 -10.36 -14.55
CA TYR A 57 -3.51 -9.88 -14.31
C TYR A 57 -2.47 -11.01 -14.43
N SER A 58 -2.78 -12.09 -15.16
CA SER A 58 -1.96 -13.29 -15.17
C SER A 58 -0.52 -13.04 -15.59
N ASP A 59 -0.26 -12.24 -16.64
CA ASP A 59 1.12 -12.02 -17.09
C ASP A 59 1.93 -11.22 -16.06
N SER A 60 1.30 -10.22 -15.44
CA SER A 60 1.94 -9.40 -14.41
C SER A 60 2.26 -10.20 -13.15
N VAL A 61 1.30 -11.02 -12.69
CA VAL A 61 1.50 -11.91 -11.53
C VAL A 61 2.58 -12.95 -11.83
N GLU A 62 2.59 -13.54 -13.02
CA GLU A 62 3.59 -14.53 -13.41
C GLU A 62 5.00 -13.94 -13.52
N LYS A 63 5.15 -12.74 -14.10
CA LYS A 63 6.44 -12.02 -14.14
C LYS A 63 6.99 -11.77 -12.73
N LEU A 64 6.13 -11.38 -11.79
CA LEU A 64 6.53 -11.20 -10.40
C LEU A 64 6.92 -12.51 -9.73
N LYS A 65 6.13 -13.58 -9.92
CA LYS A 65 6.45 -14.92 -9.40
C LYS A 65 7.83 -15.38 -9.87
N GLN A 66 8.14 -15.21 -11.15
CA GLN A 66 9.44 -15.58 -11.72
C GLN A 66 10.58 -14.71 -11.18
N ARG A 67 10.34 -13.40 -11.00
CA ARG A 67 11.36 -12.46 -10.54
C ARG A 67 11.72 -12.60 -9.07
N TYR A 68 10.72 -12.85 -8.22
CA TYR A 68 10.89 -12.79 -6.75
C TYR A 68 10.59 -14.11 -6.03
N GLY A 69 10.16 -15.16 -6.75
CA GLY A 69 9.93 -16.48 -6.15
C GLY A 69 8.69 -16.56 -5.25
N PHE A 70 7.66 -15.77 -5.51
CA PHE A 70 6.42 -15.80 -4.72
C PHE A 70 5.77 -17.19 -4.72
N GLN A 71 5.42 -17.66 -3.53
CA GLN A 71 4.81 -18.98 -3.32
C GLN A 71 3.29 -18.91 -3.25
N SER A 72 2.74 -17.81 -2.76
CA SER A 72 1.29 -17.62 -2.64
C SER A 72 0.86 -16.25 -3.13
N VAL A 73 -0.37 -16.20 -3.62
CA VAL A 73 -1.05 -15.00 -4.08
C VAL A 73 -2.51 -15.10 -3.66
N ASP A 74 -3.07 -14.00 -3.16
CA ASP A 74 -4.50 -13.91 -2.89
C ASP A 74 -5.04 -12.51 -3.24
N VAL A 75 -6.37 -12.39 -3.18
CA VAL A 75 -7.07 -11.12 -3.38
C VAL A 75 -7.80 -10.77 -2.09
N ALA A 76 -7.40 -9.66 -1.48
CA ALA A 76 -8.07 -9.09 -0.31
C ALA A 76 -8.93 -7.91 -0.73
N ALA A 77 -10.14 -7.81 -0.19
CA ALA A 77 -11.02 -6.68 -0.39
C ALA A 77 -11.66 -6.27 0.94
N LEU A 78 -11.76 -4.96 1.16
CA LEU A 78 -12.53 -4.40 2.26
C LEU A 78 -13.50 -3.38 1.69
N THR A 79 -14.73 -3.44 2.20
CA THR A 79 -15.83 -2.54 1.82
C THR A 79 -16.28 -1.69 3.01
N PRO A 80 -16.98 -0.57 2.79
CA PRO A 80 -17.46 0.29 3.87
C PRO A 80 -18.41 -0.42 4.86
N ASP A 81 -19.07 -1.50 4.44
CA ASP A 81 -19.99 -2.28 5.27
C ASP A 81 -19.30 -3.40 6.06
N HIS A 82 -17.98 -3.55 5.98
CA HIS A 82 -17.27 -4.61 6.68
C HIS A 82 -17.38 -4.41 8.21
N PRO A 83 -17.91 -5.39 8.98
CA PRO A 83 -18.22 -5.21 10.41
C PRO A 83 -16.98 -4.88 11.24
N ASP A 84 -15.83 -5.48 10.89
CA ASP A 84 -14.57 -5.28 11.61
C ASP A 84 -13.71 -4.10 11.09
N LYS A 85 -14.22 -3.25 10.19
CA LYS A 85 -13.40 -2.21 9.54
C LYS A 85 -12.65 -1.32 10.53
N ALA A 86 -13.30 -0.93 11.63
CA ALA A 86 -12.67 -0.08 12.64
C ALA A 86 -11.51 -0.80 13.36
N ALA A 87 -11.70 -2.07 13.73
CA ALA A 87 -10.68 -2.88 14.39
C ALA A 87 -9.50 -3.18 13.45
N LEU A 88 -9.79 -3.49 12.18
CA LEU A 88 -8.76 -3.69 11.15
C LEU A 88 -7.96 -2.42 10.91
N ARG A 89 -8.61 -1.25 10.82
CA ARG A 89 -7.93 0.03 10.63
C ARG A 89 -6.99 0.31 11.79
N GLN A 90 -7.47 0.12 13.02
CA GLN A 90 -6.65 0.32 14.22
C GLN A 90 -5.40 -0.57 14.22
N LYS A 91 -5.49 -1.80 13.72
CA LYS A 91 -4.34 -2.70 13.58
C LYS A 91 -3.34 -2.21 12.54
N PHE A 92 -3.81 -1.79 11.36
CA PHE A 92 -2.94 -1.34 10.26
C PHE A 92 -2.29 0.03 10.51
N LEU A 93 -2.89 0.85 11.38
CA LEU A 93 -2.34 2.13 11.81
C LEU A 93 -1.13 2.02 12.76
N ALA A 94 -0.88 0.85 13.36
CA ALA A 94 0.30 0.67 14.19
C ALA A 94 1.55 0.50 13.32
N GLU A 95 2.61 1.26 13.61
CA GLU A 95 3.87 1.13 12.88
C GLU A 95 4.46 -0.27 13.07
N HIS A 96 4.83 -0.89 11.96
CA HIS A 96 5.37 -2.24 11.91
C HIS A 96 6.45 -2.38 10.84
N ILE A 97 7.10 -3.53 10.88
CA ILE A 97 7.98 -4.03 9.83
C ILE A 97 7.53 -5.45 9.44
N HIS A 98 7.97 -5.88 8.27
CA HIS A 98 7.93 -7.27 7.84
C HIS A 98 9.36 -7.79 7.68
N GLU A 99 9.56 -9.09 7.98
CA GLU A 99 10.82 -9.80 7.73
C GLU A 99 11.08 -9.98 6.23
N ASP A 100 10.01 -10.05 5.45
CA ASP A 100 10.05 -10.10 4.00
C ASP A 100 9.48 -8.82 3.40
N PHE A 101 9.62 -8.66 2.09
CA PHE A 101 9.07 -7.51 1.39
C PHE A 101 7.53 -7.61 1.26
N GLU A 102 6.84 -6.48 1.36
CA GLU A 102 5.39 -6.40 1.25
C GLU A 102 5.00 -5.92 -0.14
N VAL A 103 4.32 -6.78 -0.92
CA VAL A 103 3.77 -6.38 -2.23
C VAL A 103 2.26 -6.29 -2.19
N ARG A 104 1.76 -5.14 -2.66
CA ARG A 104 0.33 -4.84 -2.81
C ARG A 104 0.08 -4.23 -4.17
N PHE A 105 -0.86 -4.82 -4.91
CA PHE A 105 -1.35 -4.25 -6.16
C PHE A 105 -2.82 -3.90 -6.03
N PHE A 106 -3.16 -2.62 -6.20
CA PHE A 106 -4.52 -2.12 -6.10
C PHE A 106 -5.29 -2.41 -7.39
N VAL A 107 -6.20 -3.37 -7.32
CA VAL A 107 -7.12 -3.73 -8.41
C VAL A 107 -8.27 -2.73 -8.50
N ALA A 108 -8.70 -2.20 -7.35
CA ALA A 108 -9.75 -1.19 -7.25
C ALA A 108 -9.57 -0.37 -5.98
N GLY A 109 -10.15 0.83 -5.96
CA GLY A 109 -10.09 1.70 -4.80
C GLY A 109 -8.72 2.34 -4.60
N ASN A 110 -8.42 2.67 -3.36
CA ASN A 110 -7.17 3.31 -2.97
C ASN A 110 -6.83 3.03 -1.50
N GLY A 111 -5.62 3.39 -1.09
CA GLY A 111 -5.17 3.31 0.29
C GLY A 111 -3.88 4.09 0.51
N LEU A 112 -3.63 4.48 1.75
CA LEU A 112 -2.53 5.38 2.11
C LEU A 112 -1.44 4.63 2.88
N PHE A 113 -0.29 4.46 2.25
CA PHE A 113 0.91 3.95 2.89
C PHE A 113 1.71 5.08 3.49
N TYR A 114 2.22 4.85 4.70
CA TYR A 114 3.22 5.71 5.31
C TYR A 114 4.51 4.91 5.46
N LEU A 115 5.57 5.35 4.81
CA LEU A 115 6.88 4.67 4.81
C LEU A 115 7.85 5.53 5.60
N HIS A 116 8.45 4.99 6.66
CA HIS A 116 9.33 5.71 7.56
C HIS A 116 10.78 5.27 7.35
N ALA A 117 11.56 6.15 6.70
CA ALA A 117 12.95 5.93 6.34
C ALA A 117 13.72 7.27 6.35
N ASP A 118 15.02 7.23 6.63
CA ASP A 118 15.93 8.39 6.53
C ASP A 118 15.46 9.66 7.27
N SER A 119 14.85 9.50 8.45
CA SER A 119 14.26 10.59 9.23
C SER A 119 13.15 11.36 8.49
N GLN A 120 12.49 10.68 7.56
CA GLN A 120 11.37 11.17 6.79
C GLN A 120 10.22 10.16 6.83
N VAL A 121 9.02 10.67 6.61
CA VAL A 121 7.81 9.88 6.44
C VAL A 121 7.23 10.19 5.06
N PHE A 122 7.09 9.14 4.26
CA PHE A 122 6.59 9.18 2.88
C PHE A 122 5.13 8.69 2.90
N ALA A 123 4.18 9.63 2.81
CA ALA A 123 2.75 9.35 2.69
C ALA A 123 2.39 9.16 1.21
N LEU A 124 2.22 7.91 0.79
CA LEU A 124 1.92 7.49 -0.56
C LEU A 124 0.47 7.02 -0.67
N LEU A 125 -0.36 7.80 -1.36
CA LEU A 125 -1.68 7.35 -1.78
C LEU A 125 -1.52 6.49 -3.03
N CYS A 126 -1.78 5.18 -2.90
CA CYS A 126 -1.89 4.25 -4.01
C CYS A 126 -3.34 4.18 -4.48
N GLU A 127 -3.55 4.07 -5.79
CA GLU A 127 -4.87 3.91 -6.39
C GLU A 127 -4.92 2.70 -7.33
N GLN A 128 -6.09 2.42 -7.89
CA GLN A 128 -6.27 1.40 -8.91
C GLN A 128 -5.17 1.44 -9.99
N GLY A 129 -4.54 0.28 -10.21
CA GLY A 129 -3.45 0.08 -11.15
C GLY A 129 -2.07 0.26 -10.53
N ASP A 130 -1.94 0.76 -9.30
CA ASP A 130 -0.64 0.88 -8.64
C ASP A 130 -0.23 -0.41 -7.94
N LEU A 131 1.02 -0.81 -8.16
CA LEU A 131 1.73 -1.80 -7.36
C LEU A 131 2.79 -1.10 -6.51
N ILE A 132 2.76 -1.35 -5.21
CA ILE A 132 3.84 -0.99 -4.28
C ILE A 132 4.55 -2.26 -3.80
N SER A 133 5.88 -2.21 -3.74
CA SER A 133 6.72 -3.19 -3.06
C SER A 133 7.55 -2.50 -2.00
N VAL A 134 7.22 -2.73 -0.73
CA VAL A 134 7.94 -2.22 0.44
C VAL A 134 9.04 -3.22 0.81
N PRO A 135 10.32 -2.82 0.88
CA PRO A 135 11.40 -3.72 1.28
C PRO A 135 11.22 -4.25 2.72
N ALA A 136 11.80 -5.42 2.97
CA ALA A 136 11.92 -5.96 4.32
C ALA A 136 12.54 -4.92 5.27
N LYS A 137 12.11 -4.94 6.54
CA LYS A 137 12.61 -4.08 7.62
C LYS A 137 12.37 -2.57 7.46
N VAL A 138 11.72 -2.10 6.38
CA VAL A 138 11.25 -0.71 6.31
C VAL A 138 10.08 -0.54 7.27
N ARG A 139 10.18 0.45 8.17
CA ARG A 139 9.07 0.80 9.07
C ARG A 139 7.95 1.44 8.28
N HIS A 140 6.73 1.00 8.48
CA HIS A 140 5.57 1.54 7.79
C HIS A 140 4.28 1.31 8.55
N TRP A 141 3.22 1.99 8.13
CA TRP A 141 1.85 1.70 8.50
C TRP A 141 0.92 1.97 7.30
N PHE A 142 -0.29 1.43 7.37
CA PHE A 142 -1.28 1.56 6.31
C PHE A 142 -2.57 2.13 6.88
N ASP A 143 -3.07 3.19 6.25
CA ASP A 143 -4.36 3.80 6.55
C ASP A 143 -5.33 3.56 5.39
N MET A 144 -6.37 2.79 5.67
CA MET A 144 -7.42 2.44 4.72
C MET A 144 -8.65 3.37 4.80
N GLY A 145 -8.63 4.37 5.67
CA GLY A 145 -9.76 5.27 5.92
C GLY A 145 -10.87 4.65 6.78
N GLU A 146 -11.79 5.49 7.26
CA GLU A 146 -12.97 5.09 8.05
C GLU A 146 -13.94 4.20 7.26
N ASN A 147 -13.97 4.41 5.94
CA ASN A 147 -14.83 3.72 5.00
C ASN A 147 -13.95 3.12 3.88
N PRO A 148 -13.20 2.04 4.18
CA PRO A 148 -12.32 1.43 3.20
C PRO A 148 -13.14 0.90 2.03
N ASP A 149 -12.69 1.20 0.83
CA ASP A 149 -13.23 0.63 -0.40
C ASP A 149 -12.06 0.34 -1.33
N PHE A 150 -11.50 -0.86 -1.20
CA PHE A 150 -10.38 -1.28 -2.03
C PHE A 150 -10.35 -2.80 -2.25
N LYS A 151 -9.68 -3.19 -3.33
CA LYS A 151 -9.36 -4.58 -3.65
C LYS A 151 -7.89 -4.66 -4.05
N CYS A 152 -7.13 -5.52 -3.40
CA CYS A 152 -5.70 -5.67 -3.63
C CYS A 152 -5.31 -7.13 -3.89
N ILE A 153 -4.42 -7.34 -4.87
CA ILE A 153 -3.64 -8.58 -4.96
C ILE A 153 -2.50 -8.46 -3.93
N ARG A 154 -2.33 -9.50 -3.12
CA ARG A 154 -1.20 -9.64 -2.18
C ARG A 154 -0.34 -10.81 -2.63
N LEU A 155 0.97 -10.63 -2.66
CA LEU A 155 1.92 -11.67 -3.03
C LEU A 155 2.87 -11.94 -1.86
N PHE A 156 3.13 -13.22 -1.58
CA PHE A 156 3.99 -13.66 -0.48
C PHE A 156 4.99 -14.73 -0.94
N THR A 157 6.22 -14.58 -0.48
CA THR A 157 7.35 -15.51 -0.67
C THR A 157 7.38 -16.63 0.36
N ALA A 158 6.72 -16.43 1.50
CA ALA A 158 6.55 -17.42 2.55
C ALA A 158 5.10 -17.41 3.09
N PRO A 159 4.58 -18.54 3.60
CA PRO A 159 3.24 -18.63 4.18
C PRO A 159 2.95 -17.59 5.28
N ASP A 160 3.99 -17.24 6.06
CA ASP A 160 3.92 -16.29 7.17
C ASP A 160 4.55 -14.92 6.83
N GLY A 161 4.87 -14.66 5.56
CA GLY A 161 5.51 -13.40 5.13
C GLY A 161 4.68 -12.13 5.36
N TRP A 162 3.42 -12.29 5.75
CA TRP A 162 2.51 -11.20 6.11
C TRP A 162 2.51 -10.85 7.60
N VAL A 163 3.21 -11.62 8.45
CA VAL A 163 3.25 -11.36 9.89
C VAL A 163 3.98 -10.05 10.14
N ALA A 164 3.30 -9.13 10.82
CA ALA A 164 3.82 -7.81 11.19
C ALA A 164 4.54 -7.87 12.54
N GLU A 165 5.74 -7.30 12.61
CA GLU A 165 6.45 -7.01 13.85
C GLU A 165 6.22 -5.55 14.22
N PHE A 166 5.39 -5.29 15.22
CA PHE A 166 5.08 -3.92 15.64
C PHE A 166 6.27 -3.28 16.35
N THR A 167 6.59 -2.05 16.00
CA THR A 167 7.73 -1.32 16.58
C THR A 167 7.44 -0.79 17.99
N GLY A 168 6.16 -0.68 18.35
CA GLY A 168 5.69 -0.02 19.57
C GLY A 168 5.71 1.52 19.48
N SER A 169 6.17 2.08 18.37
CA SER A 169 6.17 3.53 18.13
C SER A 169 4.74 4.05 17.96
N THR A 170 4.47 5.22 18.53
CA THR A 170 3.19 5.93 18.37
C THR A 170 3.26 6.99 17.27
N ILE A 171 4.31 7.01 16.45
CA ILE A 171 4.54 8.04 15.41
C ILE A 171 3.35 8.15 14.45
N ALA A 172 2.69 7.05 14.12
CA ALA A 172 1.52 7.05 13.26
C ALA A 172 0.35 7.90 13.78
N ASN A 173 0.34 8.27 15.07
CA ASN A 173 -0.69 9.15 15.65
C ASN A 173 -0.41 10.64 15.44
N THR A 174 0.78 11.00 14.96
CA THR A 174 1.18 12.41 14.77
C THR A 174 1.04 12.86 13.33
N PHE A 175 0.91 11.93 12.37
CA PHE A 175 0.76 12.23 10.95
C PHE A 175 -0.72 12.31 10.55
N PRO A 176 -1.06 13.05 9.48
CA PRO A 176 -2.42 13.17 8.99
C PRO A 176 -3.10 11.80 8.82
N ARG A 177 -4.40 11.70 9.10
CA ARG A 177 -5.15 10.49 8.76
C ARG A 177 -5.52 10.51 7.28
N TYR A 178 -5.97 9.36 6.78
CA TYR A 178 -6.46 9.23 5.41
C TYR A 178 -7.44 10.36 5.04
N GLU A 179 -8.39 10.68 5.91
CA GLU A 179 -9.40 11.72 5.64
C GLU A 179 -8.79 13.11 5.50
N ASP A 180 -7.86 13.48 6.39
CA ASP A 180 -7.15 14.76 6.34
C ASP A 180 -6.30 14.85 5.08
N PHE A 181 -5.57 13.77 4.76
CA PHE A 181 -4.75 13.67 3.56
C PHE A 181 -5.61 13.86 2.30
N MET A 182 -6.75 13.18 2.22
CA MET A 182 -7.67 13.29 1.08
C MET A 182 -8.28 14.69 0.96
N ALA A 183 -8.59 15.36 2.08
CA ALA A 183 -9.10 16.73 2.08
C ALA A 183 -8.07 17.73 1.53
N GLU A 184 -6.77 17.51 1.77
CA GLU A 184 -5.67 18.33 1.21
C GLU A 184 -5.41 18.09 -0.29
N LEU A 185 -5.87 16.97 -0.84
CA LEU A 185 -5.73 16.66 -2.27
C LEU A 185 -6.83 17.27 -3.15
N ALA A 186 -7.99 17.59 -2.56
CA ALA A 186 -9.17 18.12 -3.23
C ALA A 186 -8.98 19.59 -3.66
#